data_AF-A0YU88-F1
#
_entry.id   AF-A0YU88-F1
#
_cell.length_a   1.000
_cell.length_b   1.000
_cell.length_c   1.000
_cell.angle_alpha   90.00
_cell.angle_beta   90.00
_cell.angle_gamma   90.00
#
_symmetry.space_group_name_H-M   'P 1'
#
loop_
_entity.id
_entity.type
_entity.pdbx_description
1 polymer ?
#
loop_
_entity_poly.entity_id
_entity_poly.type
_entity_poly.pdbx_seq_one_letter_code
_entity_poly.pdbx_strand_id
1 'polypeptide(L)'
;MRLDLEDLVERYSCDIPGFYEGITSALPSLVEHHCSPGVRGGFLSRVQRGTLMGHIIEHVALELQNLAGMSVGFGRTRETATPGIFQVVYEYQSEQVGRYAGRAAVRLCQSIVENGTYSEEELNQDIEDLKELKAQAALGPSTDAIVSEAEARGIPWLELKTRFMIQLGYGVNQKRIQATLSGHTSILGVELACDKEGTKQILRNAGIPVPRGTVIRYFDDLKDSVDFVGGYPIAMKPLDEITVAVLPSI
;
A
#
# COMPACT_ATOMS: atom_id res chain seq x y z
N MET A 1 -17.09 7.60 -1.42
CA MET A 1 -18.12 6.55 -1.62
C MET A 1 -19.48 7.21 -1.77
N ARG A 2 -20.34 6.72 -2.67
CA ARG A 2 -21.77 7.02 -2.63
C ARG A 2 -22.46 5.94 -1.82
N LEU A 3 -23.26 6.35 -0.85
CA LEU A 3 -23.92 5.47 0.10
C LEU A 3 -25.41 5.76 0.05
N ASP A 4 -26.20 4.76 -0.30
CA ASP A 4 -27.66 4.80 -0.12
C ASP A 4 -27.96 4.30 1.30
N LEU A 5 -28.66 5.11 2.09
CA LEU A 5 -29.05 4.71 3.45
C LEU A 5 -30.37 3.94 3.48
N GLU A 6 -31.09 3.88 2.37
CA GLU A 6 -32.40 3.20 2.29
C GLU A 6 -33.30 3.63 3.47
N ASP A 7 -33.89 2.69 4.18
CA ASP A 7 -34.79 2.95 5.32
C ASP A 7 -34.09 3.58 6.54
N LEU A 8 -32.75 3.60 6.58
CA LEU A 8 -31.98 4.21 7.67
C LEU A 8 -31.83 5.73 7.51
N VAL A 9 -32.27 6.33 6.40
CA VAL A 9 -32.24 7.80 6.24
C VAL A 9 -33.10 8.51 7.29
N GLU A 10 -34.21 7.88 7.71
CA GLU A 10 -35.16 8.46 8.66
C GLU A 10 -34.85 8.09 10.13
N ARG A 11 -33.77 7.35 10.39
CA ARG A 11 -33.43 6.86 11.73
C ARG A 11 -32.06 7.36 12.16
N TYR A 12 -31.99 7.96 13.35
CA TYR A 12 -30.71 8.27 13.98
C TYR A 12 -30.20 7.05 14.75
N SER A 13 -28.90 7.03 15.05
CA SER A 13 -28.28 5.96 15.84
C SER A 13 -28.92 5.71 17.20
N CYS A 14 -29.56 6.71 17.82
CA CYS A 14 -30.29 6.56 19.08
C CYS A 14 -31.67 5.87 18.91
N ASP A 15 -32.21 5.82 17.69
CA ASP A 15 -33.48 5.19 17.36
C ASP A 15 -33.33 3.69 17.03
N ILE A 16 -32.09 3.19 17.07
CA ILE A 16 -31.71 1.80 16.78
C ILE A 16 -31.31 1.13 18.11
N PRO A 17 -32.18 0.27 18.68
CA PRO A 17 -31.91 -0.38 19.96
C PRO A 17 -30.60 -1.18 19.96
N GLY A 18 -29.78 -1.03 20.99
CA GLY A 18 -28.52 -1.78 21.16
C GLY A 18 -27.38 -1.34 20.24
N PHE A 19 -27.58 -0.36 19.35
CA PHE A 19 -26.56 0.05 18.39
C PHE A 19 -25.32 0.64 19.07
N TYR A 20 -25.51 1.46 20.11
CA TYR A 20 -24.40 2.07 20.84
C TYR A 20 -23.55 1.02 21.56
N GLU A 21 -24.19 0.06 22.21
CA GLU A 21 -23.53 -1.06 22.88
C GLU A 21 -22.79 -1.94 21.87
N GLY A 22 -23.42 -2.27 20.75
CA GLY A 22 -22.82 -3.07 19.69
C GLY A 22 -21.57 -2.43 19.10
N ILE A 23 -21.62 -1.14 18.77
CA ILE A 23 -20.47 -0.46 18.14
C ILE A 23 -19.33 -0.22 19.12
N THR A 24 -19.63 0.08 20.38
CA THR A 24 -18.60 0.27 21.42
C THR A 24 -17.97 -1.05 21.87
N SER A 25 -18.72 -2.16 21.78
CA SER A 25 -18.18 -3.50 21.98
C SER A 25 -17.28 -3.95 20.82
N ALA A 26 -17.69 -3.70 19.57
CA ALA A 26 -16.92 -4.09 18.40
C ALA A 26 -15.66 -3.24 18.21
N LEU A 27 -15.76 -1.92 18.43
CA LEU A 27 -14.68 -0.96 18.17
C LEU A 27 -14.48 -0.01 19.36
N PRO A 28 -13.93 -0.51 20.48
CA PRO A 28 -13.78 0.29 21.71
C PRO A 28 -12.86 1.50 21.54
N SER A 29 -11.89 1.42 20.61
CA SER A 29 -10.95 2.48 20.27
C SER A 29 -11.59 3.69 19.58
N LEU A 30 -12.85 3.61 19.12
CA LEU A 30 -13.61 4.77 18.64
C LEU A 30 -13.76 5.88 19.70
N VAL A 31 -13.48 5.59 20.97
CA VAL A 31 -13.36 6.62 22.01
C VAL A 31 -12.28 7.66 21.70
N GLU A 32 -11.25 7.33 20.91
CA GLU A 32 -10.22 8.28 20.49
C GLU A 32 -10.68 9.20 19.35
N HIS A 33 -11.83 8.90 18.71
CA HIS A 33 -12.35 9.71 17.63
C HIS A 33 -12.96 11.02 18.15
N HIS A 34 -12.47 12.11 17.57
CA HIS A 34 -12.96 13.45 17.82
C HIS A 34 -14.00 13.81 16.75
N CYS A 35 -15.02 14.60 17.13
CA CYS A 35 -16.01 15.16 16.21
C CYS A 35 -16.09 16.69 16.41
N SER A 36 -17.19 17.34 16.04
CA SER A 36 -17.41 18.80 16.22
C SER A 36 -17.05 19.34 17.62
N PRO A 37 -17.28 18.60 18.73
CA PRO A 37 -16.87 19.05 20.06
C PRO A 37 -15.35 19.12 20.29
N GLY A 38 -14.53 18.49 19.44
CA GLY A 38 -13.07 18.53 19.54
C GLY A 38 -12.47 17.85 20.78
N VAL A 39 -13.24 16.99 21.46
CA VAL A 39 -12.79 16.25 22.66
C VAL A 39 -12.78 14.74 22.43
N ARG A 40 -11.93 14.04 23.18
CA ARG A 40 -11.91 12.56 23.26
C ARG A 40 -13.31 12.04 23.62
N GLY A 41 -13.76 11.01 22.92
CA GLY A 41 -15.10 10.44 23.05
C GLY A 41 -16.22 11.31 22.43
N GLY A 42 -15.87 12.43 21.80
CA GLY A 42 -16.84 13.34 21.19
C GLY A 42 -17.65 12.69 20.07
N PHE A 43 -17.05 11.74 19.34
CA PHE A 43 -17.79 10.92 18.37
C PHE A 43 -18.79 9.98 19.05
N LEU A 44 -18.37 9.17 20.03
CA LEU A 44 -19.27 8.26 20.75
C LEU A 44 -20.44 9.01 21.43
N SER A 45 -20.18 10.20 21.99
CA SER A 45 -21.24 11.06 22.53
C SER A 45 -22.28 11.47 21.48
N ARG A 46 -21.86 11.73 20.23
CA ARG A 46 -22.77 11.98 19.10
C ARG A 46 -23.56 10.73 18.72
N VAL A 47 -22.93 9.56 18.71
CA VAL A 47 -23.61 8.29 18.44
C VAL A 47 -24.71 8.04 19.47
N GLN A 48 -24.41 8.28 20.76
CA GLN A 48 -25.38 8.11 21.84
C GLN A 48 -26.55 9.12 21.76
N ARG A 49 -26.27 10.38 21.36
CA ARG A 49 -27.29 11.42 21.20
C ARG A 49 -28.14 11.27 19.94
N GLY A 50 -27.63 10.55 18.94
CA GLY A 50 -28.23 10.44 17.61
C GLY A 50 -27.40 11.16 16.54
N THR A 51 -26.90 10.38 15.59
CA THR A 51 -26.31 10.85 14.33
C THR A 51 -26.72 9.92 13.18
N LEU A 52 -26.58 10.40 11.95
CA LEU A 52 -26.86 9.61 10.75
C LEU A 52 -25.84 8.50 10.53
N MET A 53 -26.30 7.38 9.97
CA MET A 53 -25.47 6.20 9.71
C MET A 53 -24.28 6.48 8.79
N GLY A 54 -24.44 7.35 7.79
CA GLY A 54 -23.34 7.74 6.91
C GLY A 54 -22.13 8.34 7.65
N HIS A 55 -22.39 9.15 8.68
CA HIS A 55 -21.33 9.72 9.53
C HIS A 55 -20.68 8.66 10.43
N ILE A 56 -21.41 7.63 10.83
CA ILE A 56 -20.85 6.51 11.61
C ILE A 56 -19.96 5.65 10.72
N ILE A 57 -20.43 5.29 9.52
CA ILE A 57 -19.66 4.50 8.54
C ILE A 57 -18.35 5.19 8.17
N GLU A 58 -18.36 6.53 8.07
CA GLU A 58 -17.13 7.33 7.89
C GLU A 58 -16.11 7.06 9.00
N HIS A 59 -16.50 7.21 10.26
CA HIS A 59 -15.61 6.99 11.40
C HIS A 59 -15.19 5.53 11.55
N VAL A 60 -16.08 4.57 11.27
CA VAL A 60 -15.75 3.14 11.27
C VAL A 60 -14.73 2.82 10.19
N ALA A 61 -14.86 3.37 8.98
CA ALA A 61 -13.88 3.16 7.90
C ALA A 61 -12.50 3.76 8.25
N LEU A 62 -12.46 4.89 8.95
CA LEU A 62 -11.20 5.46 9.47
C LEU A 62 -10.60 4.57 10.57
N GLU A 63 -11.43 4.09 11.50
CA GLU A 63 -10.97 3.25 12.62
C GLU A 63 -10.40 1.92 12.15
N LEU A 64 -11.08 1.22 11.23
CA LEU A 64 -10.58 -0.04 10.66
C LEU A 64 -9.20 0.15 10.03
N GLN A 65 -8.97 1.28 9.36
CA GLN A 65 -7.65 1.60 8.79
C GLN A 65 -6.61 1.88 9.89
N ASN A 66 -6.97 2.63 10.94
CA ASN A 66 -6.08 2.91 12.06
C ASN A 66 -5.69 1.64 12.82
N LEU A 67 -6.63 0.70 13.03
CA LEU A 67 -6.36 -0.61 13.63
C LEU A 67 -5.41 -1.47 12.78
N ALA A 68 -5.46 -1.33 11.46
CA ALA A 68 -4.50 -1.92 10.53
C ALA A 68 -3.18 -1.11 10.41
N GLY A 69 -2.98 -0.11 11.27
CA GLY A 69 -1.75 0.68 11.37
C GLY A 69 -1.59 1.72 10.26
N MET A 70 -2.68 2.22 9.68
CA MET A 70 -2.68 3.30 8.69
C MET A 70 -3.22 4.56 9.35
N SER A 71 -2.34 5.54 9.61
CA SER A 71 -2.73 6.79 10.25
C SER A 71 -3.55 7.64 9.28
N VAL A 72 -4.86 7.67 9.52
CA VAL A 72 -5.85 8.44 8.74
C VAL A 72 -6.84 9.09 9.70
N GLY A 73 -7.32 10.29 9.38
CA GLY A 73 -8.19 11.03 10.29
C GLY A 73 -9.17 12.00 9.63
N PHE A 74 -8.97 12.34 8.36
CA PHE A 74 -9.92 13.22 7.68
C PHE A 74 -11.16 12.45 7.19
N GLY A 75 -12.34 12.97 7.52
CA GLY A 75 -13.62 12.48 7.03
C GLY A 75 -14.67 13.59 6.88
N ARG A 76 -15.55 13.44 5.89
CA ARG A 76 -16.73 14.27 5.66
C ARG A 76 -17.85 13.49 5.00
N THR A 77 -19.04 13.59 5.59
CA THR A 77 -20.29 13.05 5.04
C THR A 77 -21.25 14.17 4.73
N ARG A 78 -21.82 14.16 3.52
CA ARG A 78 -22.86 15.10 3.09
C ARG A 78 -23.90 14.38 2.26
N GLU A 79 -25.16 14.77 2.43
CA GLU A 79 -26.23 14.32 1.53
C GLU A 79 -25.99 14.88 0.12
N THR A 80 -26.36 14.10 -0.89
CA THR A 80 -26.28 14.51 -2.29
C THR A 80 -27.56 15.25 -2.72
N ALA A 81 -27.67 15.61 -4.00
CA ALA A 81 -28.90 16.17 -4.55
C ALA A 81 -30.06 15.13 -4.60
N THR A 82 -29.75 13.85 -4.49
CA THR A 82 -30.75 12.77 -4.40
C THR A 82 -30.97 12.46 -2.92
N PRO A 83 -32.18 12.69 -2.38
CA PRO A 83 -32.48 12.41 -0.96
C PRO A 83 -32.16 10.96 -0.58
N GLY A 84 -31.63 10.76 0.63
CA GLY A 84 -31.23 9.43 1.13
C GLY A 84 -29.90 8.91 0.61
N ILE A 85 -29.33 9.53 -0.44
CA ILE A 85 -28.00 9.19 -0.96
C ILE A 85 -26.97 10.18 -0.43
N PHE A 86 -25.93 9.67 0.20
CA PHE A 86 -24.84 10.42 0.82
C PHE A 86 -23.53 10.25 0.06
N GLN A 87 -22.77 11.33 -0.01
CA GLN A 87 -21.36 11.32 -0.35
C GLN A 87 -20.55 11.22 0.94
N VAL A 88 -19.96 10.05 1.17
CA VAL A 88 -19.07 9.78 2.30
C VAL A 88 -17.63 9.83 1.79
N VAL A 89 -16.85 10.76 2.34
CA VAL A 89 -15.43 10.96 2.03
C VAL A 89 -14.64 10.67 3.29
N TYR A 90 -13.64 9.82 3.19
CA TYR A 90 -12.66 9.57 4.25
C TYR A 90 -11.29 9.39 3.62
N GLU A 91 -10.28 9.71 4.40
CA GLU A 91 -8.87 9.55 4.05
C GLU A 91 -8.48 8.08 3.96
N TYR A 92 -7.52 7.80 3.07
CA TYR A 92 -6.94 6.48 2.86
C TYR A 92 -5.51 6.64 2.36
N GLN A 93 -4.65 5.66 2.65
CA GLN A 93 -3.27 5.62 2.11
C GLN A 93 -3.20 4.98 0.73
N SER A 94 -4.05 3.99 0.46
CA SER A 94 -4.18 3.33 -0.84
C SER A 94 -5.65 3.20 -1.24
N GLU A 95 -5.96 3.38 -2.53
CA GLU A 95 -7.33 3.31 -3.04
C GLU A 95 -7.97 1.94 -2.74
N GLN A 96 -7.18 0.86 -2.82
CA GLN A 96 -7.66 -0.50 -2.56
C GLN A 96 -8.04 -0.69 -1.09
N VAL A 97 -7.20 -0.21 -0.18
CA VAL A 97 -7.47 -0.19 1.27
C VAL A 97 -8.74 0.60 1.55
N GLY A 98 -8.84 1.84 1.05
CA GLY A 98 -10.00 2.69 1.31
C GLY A 98 -11.31 2.07 0.81
N ARG A 99 -11.27 1.42 -0.37
CA ARG A 99 -12.42 0.68 -0.91
C ARG A 99 -12.82 -0.51 -0.03
N TYR A 100 -11.86 -1.25 0.50
CA TYR A 100 -12.14 -2.35 1.42
C TYR A 100 -12.74 -1.84 2.73
N ALA A 101 -12.06 -0.87 3.37
CA ALA A 101 -12.48 -0.28 4.64
C ALA A 101 -13.92 0.28 4.56
N GLY A 102 -14.28 0.94 3.46
CA GLY A 102 -15.65 1.40 3.24
C GLY A 102 -16.69 0.27 3.20
N ARG A 103 -16.41 -0.83 2.50
CA ARG A 103 -17.34 -1.98 2.45
C ARG A 103 -17.43 -2.69 3.80
N ALA A 104 -16.30 -2.90 4.46
CA ALA A 104 -16.24 -3.50 5.79
C ALA A 104 -17.00 -2.64 6.81
N ALA A 105 -16.85 -1.32 6.76
CA ALA A 105 -17.58 -0.39 7.62
C ALA A 105 -19.10 -0.47 7.41
N VAL A 106 -19.57 -0.53 6.16
CA VAL A 106 -20.99 -0.72 5.86
C VAL A 106 -21.49 -2.05 6.42
N ARG A 107 -20.78 -3.15 6.15
CA ARG A 107 -21.12 -4.50 6.64
C ARG A 107 -21.17 -4.57 8.17
N LEU A 108 -20.18 -4.00 8.84
CA LEU A 108 -20.10 -3.94 10.30
C LEU A 108 -21.29 -3.18 10.88
N CYS A 109 -21.56 -1.96 10.36
CA CYS A 109 -22.70 -1.17 10.83
C CYS A 109 -24.03 -1.88 10.56
N GLN A 110 -24.20 -2.49 9.39
CA GLN A 110 -25.39 -3.25 9.04
C GLN A 110 -25.62 -4.44 9.98
N SER A 111 -24.58 -5.23 10.27
CA SER A 111 -24.68 -6.34 11.22
C SER A 111 -25.09 -5.88 12.61
N ILE A 112 -24.59 -4.74 13.08
CA ILE A 112 -24.99 -4.19 14.38
C ILE A 112 -26.45 -3.71 14.36
N VAL A 113 -26.91 -3.12 13.26
CA VAL A 113 -28.32 -2.71 13.11
C VAL A 113 -29.25 -3.92 13.13
N GLU A 114 -28.88 -5.01 12.46
CA GLU A 114 -29.72 -6.20 12.30
C GLU A 114 -29.64 -7.14 13.52
N ASN A 115 -28.44 -7.35 14.05
CA ASN A 115 -28.15 -8.39 15.04
C ASN A 115 -27.70 -7.83 16.40
N GLY A 116 -27.44 -6.53 16.50
CA GLY A 116 -26.90 -5.88 17.70
C GLY A 116 -25.39 -6.06 17.91
N THR A 117 -24.72 -6.85 17.08
CA THR A 117 -23.30 -7.21 17.24
C THR A 117 -22.57 -7.35 15.91
N TYR A 118 -21.24 -7.36 15.97
CA TYR A 118 -20.35 -7.78 14.89
C TYR A 118 -19.36 -8.80 15.48
N SER A 119 -19.08 -9.89 14.76
CA SER A 119 -18.23 -10.95 15.29
C SER A 119 -16.78 -10.48 15.45
N GLU A 120 -16.14 -10.85 16.56
CA GLU A 120 -14.71 -10.60 16.77
C GLU A 120 -13.85 -11.30 15.70
N GLU A 121 -14.27 -12.49 15.25
CA GLU A 121 -13.59 -13.22 14.18
C GLU A 121 -13.65 -12.45 12.85
N GLU A 122 -14.80 -11.88 12.50
CA GLU A 122 -14.98 -11.08 11.27
C GLU A 122 -14.19 -9.78 11.35
N LEU A 123 -14.17 -9.12 12.51
CA LEU A 123 -13.37 -7.91 12.72
C LEU A 123 -11.88 -8.19 12.57
N ASN A 124 -11.38 -9.28 13.16
CA ASN A 124 -9.98 -9.66 13.06
C ASN A 124 -9.61 -9.99 11.61
N GLN A 125 -10.48 -10.67 10.87
CA GLN A 125 -10.28 -10.94 9.44
C GLN A 125 -10.21 -9.65 8.63
N ASP A 126 -11.11 -8.69 8.89
CA ASP A 126 -11.11 -7.39 8.21
C ASP A 126 -9.82 -6.61 8.45
N ILE A 127 -9.28 -6.66 9.67
CA ILE A 127 -8.02 -6.00 10.03
C ILE A 127 -6.84 -6.68 9.33
N GLU A 128 -6.79 -8.01 9.27
CA GLU A 128 -5.73 -8.74 8.57
C GLU A 128 -5.75 -8.51 7.06
N ASP A 129 -6.94 -8.55 6.43
CA ASP A 129 -7.09 -8.23 5.00
C ASP A 129 -6.61 -6.80 4.69
N LEU A 130 -6.92 -5.83 5.57
CA LEU A 130 -6.45 -4.45 5.44
C LEU A 130 -4.93 -4.34 5.56
N LYS A 131 -4.30 -5.09 6.47
CA LYS A 131 -2.83 -5.16 6.58
C LYS A 131 -2.20 -5.78 5.33
N GLU A 132 -2.80 -6.82 4.77
CA GLU A 132 -2.31 -7.45 3.55
C GLU A 132 -2.41 -6.47 2.36
N LEU A 133 -3.55 -5.82 2.19
CA LEU A 133 -3.76 -4.80 1.14
C LEU A 133 -2.76 -3.63 1.29
N LYS A 134 -2.48 -3.21 2.53
CA LYS A 134 -1.44 -2.21 2.81
C LYS A 134 -0.06 -2.68 2.35
N ALA A 135 0.31 -3.92 2.69
CA ALA A 135 1.60 -4.48 2.31
C ALA A 135 1.74 -4.64 0.78
N GLN A 136 0.67 -5.06 0.10
CA GLN A 136 0.64 -5.18 -1.36
C GLN A 136 0.75 -3.82 -2.08
N ALA A 137 0.19 -2.77 -1.48
CA ALA A 137 0.25 -1.41 -2.02
C ALA A 137 1.53 -0.65 -1.63
N ALA A 138 2.40 -1.22 -0.79
CA ALA A 138 3.59 -0.53 -0.33
C ALA A 138 4.60 -0.34 -1.47
N LEU A 139 5.22 0.85 -1.51
CA LEU A 139 6.32 1.11 -2.41
C LEU A 139 7.55 0.29 -2.01
N GLY A 140 8.27 -0.23 -3.00
CA GLY A 140 9.59 -0.83 -2.75
C GLY A 140 10.56 0.19 -2.14
N PRO A 141 11.56 -0.23 -1.36
CA PRO A 141 12.35 0.67 -0.51
C PRO A 141 13.06 1.78 -1.29
N SER A 142 13.54 1.48 -2.51
CA SER A 142 14.18 2.50 -3.35
C SER A 142 13.18 3.52 -3.91
N THR A 143 11.97 3.08 -4.28
CA THR A 143 10.91 3.97 -4.76
C THR A 143 10.41 4.85 -3.62
N ASP A 144 10.20 4.25 -2.44
CA ASP A 144 9.75 4.92 -1.23
C ASP A 144 10.73 6.03 -0.80
N ALA A 145 12.04 5.77 -0.85
CA ALA A 145 13.05 6.79 -0.57
C ALA A 145 12.97 7.99 -1.53
N ILE A 146 12.73 7.75 -2.83
CA ILE A 146 12.58 8.83 -3.82
C ILE A 146 11.29 9.62 -3.57
N VAL A 147 10.19 8.93 -3.27
CA VAL A 147 8.89 9.56 -2.99
C VAL A 147 8.95 10.38 -1.70
N SER A 148 9.52 9.85 -0.63
CA SER A 148 9.71 10.55 0.64
C SER A 148 10.52 11.84 0.47
N GLU A 149 11.60 11.79 -0.32
CA GLU A 149 12.39 12.99 -0.63
C GLU A 149 11.62 13.99 -1.53
N ALA A 150 10.79 13.50 -2.45
CA ALA A 150 9.91 14.35 -3.24
C ALA A 150 8.90 15.10 -2.35
N GLU A 151 8.29 14.40 -1.40
CA GLU A 151 7.37 14.99 -0.41
C GLU A 151 8.07 16.03 0.47
N ALA A 152 9.28 15.72 0.97
CA ALA A 152 10.08 16.65 1.76
C ALA A 152 10.41 17.96 1.01
N ARG A 153 10.51 17.89 -0.33
CA ARG A 153 10.72 19.04 -1.23
C ARG A 153 9.43 19.70 -1.71
N GLY A 154 8.26 19.21 -1.29
CA GLY A 154 6.97 19.70 -1.77
C GLY A 154 6.73 19.40 -3.26
N ILE A 155 7.37 18.37 -3.81
CA ILE A 155 7.15 17.91 -5.18
C ILE A 155 5.95 16.96 -5.16
N PRO A 156 4.85 17.29 -5.85
CA PRO A 156 3.70 16.41 -5.88
C PRO A 156 4.03 15.15 -6.66
N TRP A 157 3.45 14.02 -6.27
CA TRP A 157 3.63 12.76 -6.96
C TRP A 157 2.31 12.02 -7.13
N LEU A 158 2.31 11.04 -8.03
CA LEU A 158 1.18 10.14 -8.24
C LEU A 158 1.68 8.78 -8.72
N GLU A 159 1.03 7.73 -8.25
CA GLU A 159 1.22 6.39 -8.78
C GLU A 159 0.45 6.23 -10.09
N LEU A 160 1.12 5.70 -11.11
CA LEU A 160 0.51 5.36 -12.39
C LEU A 160 0.15 3.88 -12.40
N LYS A 161 -1.10 3.57 -12.77
CA LYS A 161 -1.62 2.19 -12.85
C LYS A 161 -0.83 1.26 -13.79
N THR A 162 -0.01 1.83 -14.67
CA THR A 162 0.78 1.07 -15.65
C THR A 162 2.20 0.84 -15.13
N ARG A 163 2.59 -0.44 -15.01
CA ARG A 163 3.97 -0.89 -14.75
C ARG A 163 4.64 -0.31 -13.49
N PHE A 164 3.88 -0.09 -12.40
CA PHE A 164 4.44 0.40 -11.12
C PHE A 164 5.27 1.68 -11.29
N MET A 165 4.83 2.57 -12.18
CA MET A 165 5.51 3.83 -12.42
C MET A 165 5.03 4.90 -11.44
N ILE A 166 5.95 5.76 -11.02
CA ILE A 166 5.64 6.98 -10.28
C ILE A 166 5.85 8.17 -11.20
N GLN A 167 4.89 9.10 -11.18
CA GLN A 167 5.07 10.42 -11.75
C GLN A 167 5.36 11.44 -10.65
N LEU A 168 6.37 12.26 -10.86
CA LEU A 168 6.76 13.39 -10.03
C LEU A 168 6.45 14.69 -10.78
N GLY A 169 5.82 15.66 -10.15
CA GLY A 169 5.42 16.93 -10.75
C GLY A 169 4.22 16.83 -11.70
N TYR A 170 3.80 18.01 -12.19
CA TYR A 170 2.65 18.17 -13.08
C TYR A 170 3.01 18.90 -14.37
N GLY A 171 2.18 18.72 -15.40
CA GLY A 171 2.26 19.46 -16.66
C GLY A 171 3.61 19.29 -17.34
N VAL A 172 4.19 20.40 -17.80
CA VAL A 172 5.49 20.41 -18.49
C VAL A 172 6.66 19.95 -17.61
N ASN A 173 6.51 20.04 -16.28
CA ASN A 173 7.54 19.67 -15.32
C ASN A 173 7.43 18.21 -14.83
N GLN A 174 6.50 17.43 -15.37
CA GLN A 174 6.34 16.04 -14.95
C GLN A 174 7.55 15.18 -15.35
N LYS A 175 7.98 14.33 -14.43
CA LYS A 175 9.00 13.29 -14.61
C LYS A 175 8.40 11.95 -14.23
N ARG A 176 8.88 10.87 -14.86
CA ARG A 176 8.44 9.50 -14.56
C ARG A 176 9.62 8.66 -14.15
N ILE A 177 9.39 7.82 -13.16
CA ILE A 177 10.34 6.83 -12.69
C ILE A 177 9.66 5.46 -12.58
N GLN A 178 10.47 4.42 -12.68
CA GLN A 178 10.08 3.05 -12.37
C GLN A 178 11.19 2.45 -11.51
N ALA A 179 10.89 2.13 -10.24
CA ALA A 179 11.93 1.91 -9.24
C ALA A 179 12.95 3.08 -9.24
N THR A 180 14.21 2.81 -9.59
CA THR A 180 15.29 3.81 -9.69
C THR A 180 15.56 4.28 -11.13
N LEU A 181 14.84 3.76 -12.12
CA LEU A 181 14.99 4.15 -13.53
C LEU A 181 14.21 5.43 -13.79
N SER A 182 14.75 6.33 -14.62
CA SER A 182 14.09 7.58 -15.00
C SER A 182 14.06 7.75 -16.52
N GLY A 183 13.39 8.80 -17.00
CA GLY A 183 13.43 9.18 -18.42
C GLY A 183 14.84 9.51 -18.96
N HIS A 184 15.85 9.65 -18.10
CA HIS A 184 17.25 9.82 -18.51
C HIS A 184 18.00 8.48 -18.66
N THR A 185 17.41 7.37 -18.21
CA THR A 185 18.00 6.04 -18.38
C THR A 185 17.58 5.47 -19.73
N SER A 186 18.53 5.32 -20.65
CA SER A 186 18.24 4.76 -21.98
C SER A 186 17.88 3.27 -21.89
N ILE A 187 16.98 2.81 -22.76
CA ILE A 187 16.58 1.40 -22.82
C ILE A 187 17.79 0.48 -23.08
N LEU A 188 18.69 0.88 -23.98
CA LEU A 188 19.93 0.15 -24.26
C LEU A 188 20.84 0.07 -23.01
N GLY A 189 20.91 1.14 -22.22
CA GLY A 189 21.67 1.14 -20.97
C GLY A 189 21.11 0.16 -19.95
N VAL A 190 19.78 0.05 -19.86
CA VAL A 190 19.13 -0.96 -18.99
C VAL A 190 19.41 -2.37 -19.49
N GLU A 191 19.20 -2.63 -20.79
CA GLU A 191 19.44 -3.95 -21.38
C GLU A 191 20.89 -4.41 -21.20
N LEU A 192 21.85 -3.53 -21.46
CA LEU A 192 23.28 -3.83 -21.26
C LEU A 192 23.61 -4.09 -19.80
N ALA A 193 23.07 -3.30 -18.86
CA ALA A 193 23.30 -3.49 -17.43
C ALA A 193 22.69 -4.79 -16.88
N CYS A 194 21.59 -5.26 -17.48
CA CYS A 194 20.99 -6.55 -17.16
C CYS A 194 21.79 -7.75 -17.69
N ASP A 195 22.59 -7.55 -18.75
CA ASP A 195 23.53 -8.56 -19.26
C ASP A 195 24.85 -8.53 -18.48
N LYS A 196 25.00 -9.48 -17.55
CA LYS A 196 26.20 -9.64 -16.72
C LYS A 196 27.46 -9.90 -17.56
N GLU A 197 27.38 -10.73 -18.60
CA GLU A 197 28.54 -11.10 -19.40
C GLU A 197 28.89 -10.01 -20.40
N GLY A 198 27.89 -9.43 -21.07
CA GLY A 198 28.06 -8.25 -21.92
C GLY A 198 28.67 -7.08 -21.14
N THR A 199 28.18 -6.80 -19.93
CA THR A 199 28.73 -5.77 -19.04
C THR A 199 30.21 -6.04 -18.72
N LYS A 200 30.57 -7.27 -18.32
CA LYS A 200 31.97 -7.62 -18.04
C LYS A 200 32.86 -7.42 -19.27
N GLN A 201 32.39 -7.81 -20.45
CA GLN A 201 33.17 -7.67 -21.68
C GLN A 201 33.40 -6.20 -22.03
N ILE A 202 32.37 -5.35 -21.91
CA ILE A 202 32.49 -3.90 -22.13
C ILE A 202 33.49 -3.28 -21.16
N LEU A 203 33.37 -3.57 -19.86
CA LEU A 203 34.27 -3.06 -18.83
C LEU A 203 35.72 -3.54 -19.06
N ARG A 204 35.93 -4.82 -19.37
CA ARG A 204 37.25 -5.39 -19.67
C ARG A 204 37.89 -4.74 -20.89
N ASN A 205 37.13 -4.55 -21.96
CA ASN A 205 37.60 -3.88 -23.18
C ASN A 205 38.00 -2.42 -22.93
N ALA A 206 37.36 -1.78 -21.95
CA ALA A 206 37.72 -0.43 -21.49
C ALA A 206 38.89 -0.40 -20.48
N GLY A 207 39.51 -1.55 -20.18
CA GLY A 207 40.61 -1.65 -19.22
C GLY A 207 40.19 -1.62 -17.75
N ILE A 208 38.88 -1.70 -17.46
CA ILE A 208 38.36 -1.76 -16.09
C ILE A 208 38.47 -3.22 -15.60
N PRO A 209 39.14 -3.46 -14.46
CA PRO A 209 39.25 -4.81 -13.90
C PRO A 209 37.88 -5.39 -13.57
N VAL A 210 37.62 -6.60 -14.09
CA VAL A 210 36.41 -7.38 -13.78
C VAL A 210 36.79 -8.80 -13.39
N PRO A 211 36.02 -9.47 -12.51
CA PRO A 211 36.28 -10.86 -12.16
C PRO A 211 36.29 -11.76 -13.38
N ARG A 212 37.21 -12.72 -13.41
CA ARG A 212 37.18 -13.82 -14.36
C ARG A 212 36.00 -14.72 -14.02
N GLY A 213 35.23 -15.07 -15.04
CA GLY A 213 34.05 -15.90 -14.92
C GLY A 213 33.67 -16.43 -16.29
N THR A 214 32.92 -17.52 -16.30
CA THR A 214 32.40 -18.14 -17.50
C THR A 214 31.01 -18.72 -17.22
N VAL A 215 30.28 -18.98 -18.30
CA VAL A 215 28.97 -19.63 -18.26
C VAL A 215 29.16 -21.09 -18.63
N ILE A 216 28.72 -21.98 -17.74
CA ILE A 216 28.63 -23.41 -18.01
C ILE A 216 27.19 -23.75 -18.37
N ARG A 217 27.00 -24.59 -19.39
CA ARG A 217 25.68 -25.13 -19.76
C ARG A 217 25.52 -26.59 -19.38
N TYR A 218 26.64 -27.31 -19.27
CA TYR A 218 26.69 -28.71 -18.92
C TYR A 218 27.57 -28.90 -17.70
N PHE A 219 27.23 -29.89 -16.86
CA PHE A 219 28.00 -30.19 -15.65
C PHE A 219 29.41 -30.66 -15.97
N ASP A 220 29.60 -31.35 -17.10
CA ASP A 220 30.92 -31.84 -17.53
C ASP A 220 31.92 -30.70 -17.80
N ASP A 221 31.44 -29.51 -18.16
CA ASP A 221 32.27 -28.32 -18.39
C ASP A 221 32.78 -27.69 -17.09
N LEU A 222 32.26 -28.11 -15.93
CA LEU A 222 32.51 -27.45 -14.65
C LEU A 222 34.00 -27.46 -14.31
N LYS A 223 34.66 -28.62 -14.42
CA LYS A 223 36.05 -28.77 -14.01
C LYS A 223 36.97 -27.83 -14.81
N ASP A 224 36.87 -27.89 -16.14
CA ASP A 224 37.68 -27.07 -17.04
C ASP A 224 37.37 -25.58 -16.84
N SER A 225 36.11 -25.24 -16.53
CA SER A 225 35.70 -23.89 -16.21
C SER A 225 36.30 -23.37 -14.90
N VAL A 226 36.39 -24.21 -13.86
CA VAL A 226 37.04 -23.87 -12.58
C VAL A 226 38.52 -23.61 -12.79
N ASP A 227 39.20 -24.47 -13.55
CA ASP A 227 40.62 -24.30 -13.85
C ASP A 227 40.86 -23.03 -14.69
N PHE A 228 39.99 -22.77 -15.67
CA PHE A 228 40.04 -21.57 -16.52
C PHE A 228 39.90 -20.27 -15.71
N VAL A 229 38.97 -20.21 -14.74
CA VAL A 229 38.76 -18.98 -13.96
C VAL A 229 39.86 -18.73 -12.94
N GLY A 230 40.66 -19.75 -12.58
CA GLY A 230 41.83 -19.63 -11.71
C GLY A 230 41.79 -20.47 -10.44
N GLY A 231 40.89 -21.46 -10.35
CA GLY A 231 40.74 -22.35 -9.19
C GLY A 231 39.93 -21.76 -8.05
N TYR A 232 39.87 -22.48 -6.93
CA TYR A 232 39.10 -22.09 -5.74
C TYR A 232 39.79 -20.97 -4.94
N PRO A 233 39.01 -20.10 -4.25
CA PRO A 233 37.55 -20.14 -4.09
C PRO A 233 36.77 -19.54 -5.27
N ILE A 234 35.66 -20.20 -5.61
CA ILE A 234 34.72 -19.76 -6.67
C ILE A 234 33.33 -19.52 -6.10
N ALA A 235 32.62 -18.55 -6.66
CA ALA A 235 31.20 -18.29 -6.47
C ALA A 235 30.42 -18.81 -7.68
N MET A 236 29.56 -19.80 -7.47
CA MET A 236 28.58 -20.23 -8.47
C MET A 236 27.25 -19.58 -8.11
N LYS A 237 26.91 -18.51 -8.81
CA LYS A 237 25.56 -17.95 -8.79
C LYS A 237 24.77 -18.52 -9.94
N PRO A 238 23.54 -18.03 -10.09
CA PRO A 238 22.70 -17.55 -11.21
C PRO A 238 23.08 -16.81 -12.51
N LEU A 239 22.85 -17.36 -13.73
CA LEU A 239 22.87 -16.66 -15.04
C LEU A 239 21.55 -15.95 -15.21
N ASP A 240 20.52 -16.70 -15.59
CA ASP A 240 19.14 -16.50 -15.11
C ASP A 240 19.03 -17.12 -13.71
N GLU A 241 19.58 -18.34 -13.56
CA GLU A 241 19.78 -19.04 -12.30
C GLU A 241 21.01 -20.06 -12.18
N ILE A 242 22.06 -20.13 -13.08
CA ILE A 242 23.55 -20.26 -12.68
C ILE A 242 24.71 -19.51 -13.53
N THR A 243 25.60 -18.60 -13.00
CA THR A 243 26.96 -18.09 -13.47
C THR A 243 28.11 -18.43 -12.48
N VAL A 244 29.32 -18.79 -12.93
CA VAL A 244 30.51 -19.01 -12.05
C VAL A 244 31.50 -17.83 -12.10
N ALA A 245 31.97 -17.34 -10.95
CA ALA A 245 32.93 -16.22 -10.83
C ALA A 245 33.91 -16.43 -9.66
N VAL A 246 35.17 -16.01 -9.79
CA VAL A 246 36.16 -16.06 -8.70
C VAL A 246 36.00 -14.87 -7.75
N LEU A 247 36.11 -15.10 -6.44
CA LEU A 247 36.17 -14.01 -5.45
C LEU A 247 37.61 -13.46 -5.40
N PRO A 248 37.82 -12.13 -5.46
CA PRO A 248 39.14 -11.57 -5.30
C PRO A 248 39.65 -11.87 -3.88
N SER A 249 40.87 -12.40 -3.80
CA SER A 249 41.61 -12.55 -2.55
C SER A 249 41.78 -11.17 -1.89
N ILE A 250 41.35 -11.04 -0.63
CA ILE A 250 41.62 -9.85 0.21
C ILE A 250 43.10 -9.84 0.60
#